data_AF-A0A7S1TS79-F1
#
_entry.id   AF-A0A7S1TS79-F1
#
_cell.length_a   1.000
_cell.length_b   1.000
_cell.length_c   1.000
_cell.angle_alpha   90.00
_cell.angle_beta   90.00
_cell.angle_gamma   90.00
#
_symmetry.space_group_name_H-M   'P 1'
#
loop_
_entity.id
_entity.type
_entity.pdbx_description
1 polymer ?
#
loop_
_entity_poly.entity_id
_entity_poly.type
_entity_poly.pdbx_seq_one_letter_code
_entity_poly.pdbx_strand_id
1 'polypeptide(L)'
;PKPKPKPNPNPKVNAIAFHSGDIFTTMGSDGKFHFWNKFKKTRLKGYEALGESITAGAFNKGGEIFAYAAGYDWREGAAGYNEQQAASRIFLHAVSKEDLEGKGKRR
;
A
#
# COMPACT_ATOMS: atom_id res chain seq x y z
N PRO A 1 -12.18 14.45 27.89
CA PRO A 1 -11.66 14.03 26.57
C PRO A 1 -11.05 12.62 26.65
N LYS A 2 -11.61 11.65 25.93
CA LYS A 2 -11.00 10.30 25.85
C LYS A 2 -9.62 10.43 25.19
N PRO A 3 -8.56 9.79 25.72
CA PRO A 3 -7.24 9.83 25.11
C PRO A 3 -7.32 9.27 23.68
N LYS A 4 -6.70 9.96 22.72
CA LYS A 4 -6.56 9.41 21.36
C LYS A 4 -5.85 8.06 21.45
N PRO A 5 -6.37 7.00 20.80
CA PRO A 5 -5.69 5.71 20.80
C PRO A 5 -4.26 5.90 20.29
N LYS A 6 -3.28 5.32 21.01
CA LYS A 6 -1.89 5.33 20.57
C LYS A 6 -1.84 4.60 19.22
N PRO A 7 -1.18 5.15 18.19
CA PRO A 7 -1.05 4.46 16.91
C PRO A 7 -0.42 3.09 17.16
N ASN A 8 -1.06 2.05 16.61
CA ASN A 8 -0.59 0.68 16.75
C ASN A 8 0.82 0.60 16.13
N PRO A 9 1.86 0.16 16.88
CA PRO A 9 3.24 0.16 16.38
C PRO A 9 3.46 -0.73 15.15
N ASN A 10 2.55 -1.67 14.90
CA ASN A 10 2.62 -2.59 13.76
C ASN A 10 1.47 -2.33 12.79
N PRO A 11 1.71 -1.65 11.65
CA PRO A 11 0.70 -1.52 10.61
C PRO A 11 0.38 -2.90 10.02
N LYS A 12 -0.92 -3.20 9.89
CA LYS A 12 -1.38 -4.45 9.28
C LYS A 12 -1.18 -4.39 7.77
N VAL A 13 -0.90 -5.54 7.16
CA VAL A 13 -0.90 -5.69 5.70
C VAL A 13 -2.28 -6.17 5.29
N ASN A 14 -2.94 -5.39 4.44
CA ASN A 14 -4.31 -5.67 3.98
C ASN A 14 -4.32 -6.50 2.70
N ALA A 15 -3.37 -6.28 1.81
CA ALA A 15 -3.31 -6.96 0.53
C ALA A 15 -1.87 -7.19 0.04
N ILE A 16 -1.73 -8.18 -0.85
CA ILE A 16 -0.51 -8.49 -1.60
C ILE A 16 -0.87 -8.70 -3.07
N ALA A 17 -0.07 -8.15 -3.98
CA ALA A 17 -0.26 -8.29 -5.42
C ALA A 17 1.08 -8.55 -6.12
N PHE A 18 1.12 -9.51 -7.03
CA PHE A 18 2.33 -9.82 -7.81
C PHE A 18 2.32 -9.03 -9.12
N HIS A 19 3.41 -8.31 -9.40
CA HIS A 19 3.65 -7.72 -10.71
C HIS A 19 4.21 -8.78 -11.66
N SER A 20 5.13 -9.60 -11.16
CA SER A 20 5.70 -10.75 -11.85
C SER A 20 5.99 -11.85 -10.83
N GLY A 21 6.55 -12.98 -11.27
CA GLY A 21 6.95 -14.05 -10.35
C GLY A 21 7.88 -13.56 -9.22
N ASP A 22 8.66 -12.50 -9.44
CA ASP A 22 9.75 -12.10 -8.55
C ASP A 22 9.49 -10.81 -7.78
N ILE A 23 8.62 -9.96 -8.33
CA ILE A 23 8.28 -8.66 -7.77
C ILE A 23 6.83 -8.68 -7.29
N PHE A 24 6.65 -8.28 -6.03
CA PHE A 24 5.35 -8.17 -5.42
C PHE A 24 5.22 -6.87 -4.64
N THR A 25 3.97 -6.51 -4.40
CA THR A 25 3.58 -5.29 -3.70
C THR A 25 2.82 -5.67 -2.45
N THR A 26 3.19 -5.07 -1.32
CA THR A 26 2.40 -5.12 -0.09
C THR A 26 1.67 -3.80 0.11
N MET A 27 0.43 -3.86 0.57
CA MET A 27 -0.41 -2.69 0.83
C MET A 27 -0.86 -2.69 2.29
N GLY A 28 -0.70 -1.57 2.98
CA GLY A 28 -0.88 -1.49 4.43
C GLY A 28 -2.04 -0.62 4.90
N SER A 29 -2.43 -0.86 6.15
CA SER A 29 -3.34 0.00 6.91
C SER A 29 -2.76 1.39 7.18
N ASP A 30 -1.44 1.57 7.06
CA ASP A 30 -0.79 2.88 7.15
C ASP A 30 -0.98 3.73 5.88
N GLY A 31 -1.71 3.21 4.89
CA GLY A 31 -1.97 3.90 3.63
C GLY A 31 -0.79 3.87 2.67
N LYS A 32 0.23 3.05 2.94
CA LYS A 32 1.42 2.92 2.11
C LYS A 32 1.40 1.61 1.35
N PHE A 33 2.05 1.61 0.20
CA PHE A 33 2.42 0.39 -0.49
C PHE A 33 3.90 0.37 -0.80
N HIS A 34 4.44 -0.85 -0.91
CA HIS A 34 5.85 -1.10 -1.08
C HIS A 34 6.06 -2.17 -2.14
N PHE A 35 6.97 -1.90 -3.09
CA PHE A 35 7.46 -2.87 -4.05
C PHE A 35 8.64 -3.62 -3.46
N TRP A 36 8.63 -4.94 -3.64
CA TRP A 36 9.60 -5.87 -3.08
C TRP A 36 10.11 -6.81 -4.15
N ASN A 37 11.38 -7.22 -4.03
CA ASN A 37 11.92 -8.33 -4.81
C ASN A 37 12.17 -9.52 -3.90
N LYS A 38 11.48 -10.64 -4.15
CA LYS A 38 11.54 -11.84 -3.30
C LYS A 38 12.92 -12.48 -3.27
N PHE A 39 13.63 -12.48 -4.40
CA PHE A 39 14.93 -13.16 -4.52
C PHE A 39 16.06 -12.31 -3.96
N LYS A 40 16.03 -11.00 -4.21
CA LYS A 40 16.99 -10.05 -3.64
C LYS A 40 16.73 -9.79 -2.16
N LYS A 41 15.55 -10.14 -1.64
CA LYS A 41 15.10 -9.87 -0.25
C LYS A 41 15.19 -8.38 0.10
N THR A 42 14.87 -7.53 -0.87
CA THR A 42 14.99 -6.07 -0.73
C THR A 42 13.66 -5.38 -0.99
N ARG A 43 13.44 -4.27 -0.28
CA ARG A 43 12.46 -3.26 -0.66
C ARG A 43 13.02 -2.47 -1.84
N LEU A 44 12.30 -2.46 -2.96
CA LEU A 44 12.67 -1.71 -4.16
C LEU A 44 12.32 -0.23 -4.00
N LYS A 45 11.04 0.02 -3.70
CA LYS A 45 10.50 1.37 -3.54
C LYS A 45 9.33 1.36 -2.57
N GLY A 46 9.19 2.44 -1.81
CA GLY A 46 8.03 2.70 -0.97
C GLY A 46 7.38 4.02 -1.35
N TYR A 47 6.06 4.06 -1.27
CA TYR A 47 5.25 5.23 -1.59
C TYR A 47 4.66 5.81 -0.31
N GLU A 48 4.44 7.12 -0.31
CA GLU A 48 3.90 7.84 0.84
C GLU A 48 2.42 7.57 1.05
N ALA A 49 1.96 7.83 2.28
CA ALA A 49 0.60 7.56 2.68
C ALA A 49 -0.37 8.57 2.04
N LEU A 50 -1.50 8.06 1.53
CA LEU A 50 -2.60 8.90 1.03
C LEU A 50 -3.53 9.44 2.13
N GLY A 51 -3.25 9.11 3.39
CA GLY A 51 -4.06 9.49 4.55
C GLY A 51 -5.15 8.47 4.93
N GLU A 52 -5.36 7.43 4.10
CA GLU A 52 -6.33 6.34 4.33
C GLU A 52 -5.66 4.99 4.12
N SER A 53 -6.19 3.92 4.75
CA SER A 53 -5.67 2.57 4.54
C SER A 53 -5.81 2.14 3.09
N ILE A 54 -4.83 1.38 2.57
CA ILE A 54 -5.01 0.70 1.28
C ILE A 54 -5.64 -0.66 1.57
N THR A 55 -6.83 -0.91 1.03
CA THR A 55 -7.64 -2.11 1.32
C THR A 55 -7.44 -3.21 0.30
N ALA A 56 -7.15 -2.86 -0.95
CA ALA A 56 -6.95 -3.79 -2.05
C ALA A 56 -6.05 -3.19 -3.13
N GLY A 57 -5.48 -4.04 -3.98
CA GLY A 57 -4.78 -3.59 -5.18
C GLY A 57 -4.40 -4.74 -6.10
N ALA A 58 -4.19 -4.42 -7.37
CA ALA A 58 -3.87 -5.37 -8.43
C ALA A 58 -3.12 -4.68 -9.58
N PHE A 59 -2.34 -5.46 -10.31
CA PHE A 59 -1.72 -5.02 -11.55
C PHE A 59 -2.64 -5.31 -12.74
N ASN A 60 -2.60 -4.46 -13.76
CA ASN A 60 -3.16 -4.81 -15.06
C ASN A 60 -2.35 -5.96 -15.71
N LYS A 61 -2.88 -6.55 -16.79
CA LYS A 61 -2.24 -7.68 -17.48
C LYS A 61 -0.78 -7.39 -17.92
N GLY A 62 -0.48 -6.15 -18.30
CA GLY A 62 0.85 -5.74 -18.74
C GLY A 62 1.81 -5.35 -17.61
N GLY A 63 1.34 -5.21 -16.37
CA GLY A 63 2.14 -4.74 -15.24
C GLY A 63 2.41 -3.22 -15.21
N GLU A 64 2.10 -2.50 -16.29
CA GLU A 64 2.33 -1.06 -16.44
C GLU A 64 1.45 -0.18 -15.53
N ILE A 65 0.35 -0.73 -15.02
CA ILE A 65 -0.56 -0.02 -14.12
C ILE A 65 -0.78 -0.85 -12.86
N PHE A 66 -0.52 -0.22 -11.71
CA PHE A 66 -0.90 -0.73 -10.41
C PHE A 66 -2.12 0.03 -9.90
N ALA A 67 -3.26 -0.64 -9.84
CA ALA A 67 -4.49 -0.10 -9.29
C ALA A 67 -4.61 -0.44 -7.81
N TYR A 68 -5.01 0.51 -6.97
CA TYR A 68 -5.23 0.27 -5.55
C TYR A 68 -6.38 1.08 -4.98
N ALA A 69 -7.09 0.51 -4.02
CA ALA A 69 -8.23 1.12 -3.35
C ALA A 69 -7.81 1.66 -1.99
N ALA A 70 -8.12 2.92 -1.71
CA ALA A 70 -7.95 3.54 -0.40
C ALA A 70 -9.31 3.76 0.27
N GLY A 71 -9.39 3.43 1.55
CA GLY A 71 -10.60 3.56 2.34
C GLY A 71 -10.42 3.01 3.76
N TYR A 72 -11.50 3.02 4.54
CA TYR A 72 -11.48 2.47 5.89
C TYR A 72 -11.44 0.94 5.86
N ASP A 73 -10.49 0.34 6.58
CA ASP A 73 -10.23 -1.11 6.61
C ASP A 73 -10.73 -1.80 7.88
N TRP A 74 -11.58 -1.12 8.67
CA TRP A 74 -12.13 -1.63 9.93
C TRP A 74 -11.10 -1.90 11.04
N ARG A 75 -9.87 -1.40 10.93
CA ARG A 75 -8.82 -1.61 11.96
C ARG A 75 -9.19 -1.15 13.37
N GLU A 76 -10.11 -0.20 13.51
CA GLU A 76 -10.63 0.33 14.78
C GLU A 76 -12.11 -0.03 15.03
N GLY A 77 -12.69 -0.91 14.20
CA GLY A 77 -14.10 -1.28 14.27
C GLY A 77 -15.08 -0.12 14.01
N ALA A 78 -16.36 -0.32 14.33
CA ALA A 78 -17.39 0.70 14.09
C ALA A 78 -17.08 2.05 14.77
N ALA A 79 -16.36 2.05 15.89
CA ALA A 79 -15.99 3.26 16.62
C ALA A 79 -15.00 4.17 15.87
N GLY A 80 -14.19 3.61 14.96
CA GLY A 80 -13.25 4.38 14.13
C GLY A 80 -13.78 4.71 12.74
N TYR A 81 -14.98 4.26 12.39
CA TYR A 81 -15.60 4.58 11.12
C TYR A 81 -16.16 6.01 11.13
N ASN A 82 -15.76 6.82 10.15
CA ASN A 82 -16.27 8.17 9.96
C ASN A 82 -17.07 8.24 8.66
N GLU A 83 -18.40 8.32 8.76
CA GLU A 83 -19.32 8.36 7.62
C GLU A 83 -19.06 9.56 6.70
N GLN A 84 -18.66 10.71 7.27
CA GLN A 84 -18.36 11.93 6.50
C GLN A 84 -17.08 11.80 5.65
N GLN A 85 -16.22 10.82 5.99
CA GLN A 85 -14.96 10.51 5.30
C GLN A 85 -14.96 9.11 4.70
N ALA A 86 -16.12 8.44 4.62
CA ALA A 86 -16.20 7.04 4.22
C ALA A 86 -16.02 6.78 2.71
N ALA A 87 -15.73 7.83 1.93
CA ALA A 87 -15.60 7.71 0.49
C ALA A 87 -14.37 6.87 0.12
N SER A 88 -14.61 5.68 -0.42
CA SER A 88 -13.54 4.85 -0.98
C SER A 88 -13.10 5.39 -2.34
N ARG A 89 -11.80 5.43 -2.57
CA ARG A 89 -11.20 5.95 -3.81
C ARG A 89 -10.33 4.89 -4.46
N ILE A 90 -10.32 4.85 -5.78
CA ILE A 90 -9.44 3.98 -6.56
C ILE A 90 -8.39 4.86 -7.22
N PHE A 91 -7.13 4.48 -7.06
CA PHE A 91 -5.98 5.15 -7.64
C PHE A 91 -5.31 4.24 -8.65
N LEU A 92 -4.75 4.86 -9.69
CA LEU A 92 -3.94 4.20 -10.70
C LEU A 92 -2.52 4.76 -10.62
N HIS A 93 -1.55 3.89 -10.36
CA HIS A 93 -0.13 4.22 -10.39
C HIS A 93 0.49 3.65 -11.67
N ALA A 94 1.08 4.51 -12.48
CA ALA A 94 1.87 4.09 -13.63
C ALA A 94 3.21 3.52 -13.14
N VAL A 95 3.45 2.24 -13.41
CA VAL A 95 4.63 1.51 -12.94
C VAL A 95 5.77 1.75 -13.92
N SER A 96 6.83 2.40 -13.44
CA SER A 96 8.03 2.61 -14.24
C SER A 96 9.06 1.50 -14.05
N LYS A 97 10.06 1.38 -14.94
CA LYS A 97 11.15 0.41 -14.77
C LYS A 97 11.96 0.70 -13.51
N GLU A 98 12.17 1.97 -13.19
CA GLU A 98 12.91 2.42 -12.00
C GLU A 98 12.20 2.01 -10.70
N ASP A 99 10.87 1.90 -10.73
CA ASP A 99 10.09 1.39 -9.60
C ASP A 99 10.42 -0.08 -9.29
N LEU A 100 10.75 -0.86 -10.32
CA LEU A 100 10.97 -2.31 -10.28
C LEU A 100 12.46 -2.71 -10.11
N GLU A 101 13.38 -1.82 -10.45
CA GLU A 101 14.82 -2.06 -10.33
C GLU A 101 15.38 -1.64 -8.95
N GLY A 102 14.67 -0.74 -8.26
CA GLY A 102 15.06 -0.17 -6.97
C GLY A 102 16.14 0.91 -7.11
N LYS A 103 16.33 1.74 -6.08
CA LYS A 103 17.40 2.75 -6.07
C LYS A 103 18.75 2.03 -6.06
N GLY A 104 19.47 2.03 -7.18
CA GLY A 104 20.87 1.62 -7.23
C GLY A 104 21.66 2.36 -6.15
N LYS A 105 22.50 1.65 -5.40
CA LYS A 105 23.42 2.27 -4.44
C LYS A 105 24.20 3.37 -5.17
N ARG A 106 23.95 4.64 -4.86
CA ARG A 106 24.93 5.69 -5.15
C ARG A 106 26.16 5.31 -4.33
N ARG A 107 27.24 4.94 -5.03
CA ARG A 107 28.57 4.79 -4.46
C ARG A 107 29.12 6.17 -4.08
#